data_AF-A0A940D718-F1
#
_entry.id   AF-A0A940D718-F1
#
_cell.length_a   1.000
_cell.length_b   1.000
_cell.length_c   1.000
_cell.angle_alpha   90.00
_cell.angle_beta   90.00
_cell.angle_gamma   90.00
#
_symmetry.space_group_name_H-M   'P 1'
#
loop_
_entity.id
_entity.type
_entity.pdbx_description
1 polymer ?
#
loop_
_entity_poly.entity_id
_entity_poly.type
_entity_poly.pdbx_seq_one_letter_code
_entity_poly.pdbx_strand_id
1 'polypeptide(L)' 'MSIEADLKLALALENNPGIYTLLLGSGISKSSRIPTGWDIVRILIRMTAKLKEEEVSEKPE' A
#
# COMPACT_ATOMS: atom_id res chain seq x y z
N MET A 1 9.57 14.18 -7.45
CA MET A 1 8.53 14.11 -8.50
C MET A 1 9.10 14.81 -9.72
N SER A 2 9.19 14.13 -10.86
CA SER A 2 9.66 14.77 -12.10
C SER A 2 8.46 15.34 -12.83
N ILE A 3 8.44 16.67 -13.00
CA ILE A 3 7.35 17.42 -13.62
C ILE A 3 6.99 16.88 -15.01
N GLU A 4 7.98 16.37 -15.75
CA GLU A 4 7.80 15.84 -17.10
C GLU A 4 6.96 14.55 -17.16
N ALA A 5 7.04 13.68 -16.14
CA ALA A 5 6.29 12.43 -16.11
C ALA A 5 4.81 12.67 -15.79
N ASP A 6 4.54 13.57 -14.83
CA ASP A 6 3.18 13.90 -14.40
C ASP A 6 2.41 14.62 -15.51
N LEU A 7 3.07 15.55 -16.22
CA LEU A 7 2.47 16.25 -17.36
C LEU A 7 2.11 15.29 -18.50
N LYS A 8 2.99 14.32 -18.81
CA LYS A 8 2.71 13.29 -19.82
C LYS A 8 1.50 12.44 -19.45
N LEU A 9 1.39 12.04 -18.18
CA LEU A 9 0.24 11.27 -17.70
C LEU A 9 -1.06 12.07 -17.75
N ALA A 10 -1.04 13.33 -17.32
CA ALA A 10 -2.21 14.20 -17.37
C ALA A 10 -2.74 14.37 -18.81
N LEU A 11 -1.84 14.65 -19.77
CA LEU A 11 -2.19 14.76 -21.19
C LEU A 11 -2.72 13.43 -21.75
N ALA A 12 -2.15 12.29 -21.34
CA ALA A 12 -2.63 10.99 -21.78
C ALA A 12 -4.06 10.69 -21.27
N LEU A 13 -4.38 11.07 -20.04
CA LEU A 13 -5.71 10.93 -19.43
C LEU A 13 -6.75 11.83 -20.12
N GLU A 14 -6.40 13.09 -20.37
CA GLU A 14 -7.27 14.05 -21.04
C GLU A 14 -7.63 13.59 -22.46
N ASN A 15 -6.63 13.17 -23.24
CA ASN A 15 -6.82 12.83 -24.65
C ASN A 15 -7.49 11.47 -24.90
N ASN A 16 -7.63 10.61 -23.87
CA ASN A 16 -8.14 9.25 -24.02
C ASN A 16 -9.21 8.92 -22.95
N PRO A 17 -10.36 9.61 -22.96
CA PRO A 17 -11.41 9.36 -21.97
C PRO A 17 -11.95 7.92 -22.07
N GLY A 18 -12.14 7.28 -20.92
CA GLY A 18 -12.72 5.94 -20.83
C GLY A 18 -11.77 4.76 -21.12
N ILE A 19 -10.50 5.02 -21.46
CA ILE A 19 -9.52 3.96 -21.77
C ILE A 19 -8.84 3.37 -20.54
N TYR A 20 -8.65 4.18 -19.48
CA TYR A 20 -7.91 3.76 -18.30
C TYR A 20 -8.84 3.23 -17.20
N THR A 21 -8.40 2.18 -16.52
CA THR A 21 -9.00 1.66 -15.29
C THR A 21 -7.95 1.63 -14.19
N LEU A 22 -8.36 1.89 -12.96
CA LEU A 22 -7.50 1.78 -11.79
C LEU A 22 -7.71 0.44 -11.08
N LEU A 23 -6.64 -0.31 -10.89
CA LEU A 23 -6.58 -1.41 -9.95
C LEU A 23 -5.95 -0.90 -8.66
N LEU A 24 -6.75 -0.76 -7.61
CA LEU A 24 -6.31 -0.22 -6.33
C LEU A 24 -6.16 -1.33 -5.30
N GLY A 25 -5.03 -1.34 -4.60
CA GLY A 25 -4.83 -2.17 -3.41
C GLY A 25 -5.17 -1.42 -2.12
N SER A 26 -5.22 -2.13 -0.99
CA SER A 26 -5.49 -1.55 0.34
C SER A 26 -4.50 -0.44 0.74
N GLY A 27 -3.33 -0.36 0.08
CA GLY A 27 -2.32 0.67 0.31
C GLY A 27 -2.85 2.09 0.13
N ILE A 28 -3.86 2.31 -0.73
CA ILE A 28 -4.44 3.64 -0.97
C ILE A 28 -5.10 4.23 0.30
N SER A 29 -5.56 3.37 1.22
CA SER A 29 -6.26 3.78 2.45
C SER A 29 -5.32 4.00 3.63
N LYS A 30 -4.00 3.83 3.46
CA LYS A 30 -3.02 3.94 4.55
C LYS A 30 -3.00 5.34 5.18
N SER A 31 -3.13 6.40 4.36
CA SER A 31 -3.20 7.79 4.84
C SER A 31 -4.46 8.06 5.67
N SER A 32 -5.55 7.33 5.42
CA SER A 32 -6.78 7.34 6.22
C SER A 32 -6.68 6.49 7.50
N ARG A 33 -5.49 6.02 7.85
CA ARG A 33 -5.21 5.20 9.05
C ARG A 33 -5.90 3.84 9.04
N ILE A 34 -6.31 3.35 7.87
CA ILE A 34 -6.79 1.98 7.69
C ILE A 34 -5.57 1.07 7.46
N PRO A 35 -5.39 -0.01 8.24
CA PRO A 35 -4.25 -0.91 8.07
C PRO A 35 -4.34 -1.66 6.73
N THR A 36 -3.19 -1.84 6.09
CA THR A 36 -3.10 -2.68 4.89
C THR A 36 -3.06 -4.16 5.27
N GLY A 37 -3.23 -5.05 4.29
CA GLY A 37 -3.01 -6.48 4.50
C GLY A 37 -1.64 -6.80 5.12
N TRP A 38 -0.60 -6.06 4.71
CA TRP A 38 0.74 -6.22 5.29
C TRP A 38 0.82 -5.76 6.75
N ASP A 39 0.14 -4.68 7.12
CA ASP A 39 0.07 -4.24 8.51
C ASP A 39 -0.66 -5.27 9.38
N ILE A 40 -1.75 -5.84 8.85
CA ILE A 40 -2.51 -6.89 9.54
C ILE A 40 -1.63 -8.11 9.77
N VAL A 41 -0.90 -8.59 8.77
CA VAL A 41 0.02 -9.74 8.91
C VAL A 41 1.06 -9.46 10.01
N ARG A 42 1.67 -8.27 10.02
CA ARG A 42 2.64 -7.91 11.06
C ARG A 42 2.01 -7.83 12.46
N ILE A 43 0.78 -7.35 12.58
CA ILE A 43 0.03 -7.35 13.84
C ILE A 43 -0.20 -8.78 14.31
N LEU A 44 -0.65 -9.66 13.41
CA LEU A 44 -0.91 -11.07 13.73
C LEU A 44 0.35 -11.80 14.17
N ILE A 45 1.47 -11.63 13.46
CA ILE A 45 2.78 -12.20 13.85
C ILE A 45 3.14 -11.78 15.27
N ARG A 46 3.02 -10.48 15.60
CA ARG A 46 3.32 -9.97 16.94
C ARG A 46 2.37 -10.51 18.01
N MET A 47 1.08 -10.65 17.68
CA MET A 47 0.10 -11.27 18.58
C MET A 47 0.46 -12.73 18.86
N THR A 48 0.79 -13.49 17.82
CA THR A 48 1.17 -14.91 17.95
C THR A 48 2.45 -15.09 18.76
N ALA A 49 3.48 -14.29 18.49
CA ALA A 49 4.74 -14.38 19.22
C ALA A 49 4.55 -14.05 20.71
N LYS A 50 3.75 -13.02 21.03
CA LYS A 50 3.40 -12.70 22.42
C LYS A 50 2.70 -13.85 23.13
N LEU A 51 1.80 -14.56 22.45
CA LEU A 51 1.12 -15.72 23.01
C LEU A 51 2.05 -16.92 23.23
N LYS A 52 3.15 -16.99 22.48
CA LYS A 52 4.16 -18.05 22.58
C LYS A 52 5.38 -17.68 23.42
N GLU A 53 5.42 -16.46 23.97
CA GLU A 53 6.61 -15.90 24.64
C GLU A 53 7.86 -15.87 23.76
N GLU A 54 7.67 -15.69 22.44
CA GLU A 54 8.73 -15.60 21.44
C GLU A 54 9.07 -14.12 21.14
N GLU A 55 10.34 -13.84 20.89
CA GLU A 55 10.81 -12.52 20.44
C GLU A 55 10.56 -12.34 18.93
N VAL A 56 10.03 -11.17 18.53
CA VAL A 56 9.82 -10.82 17.12
C VAL A 56 10.96 -9.93 16.65
N SER A 57 11.72 -10.39 15.65
CA SER A 57 12.78 -9.58 15.05
C SER A 57 12.21 -8.33 14.35
N GLU A 58 12.99 -7.24 14.29
CA GLU A 58 12.56 -5.99 13.62
C GLU A 58 12.35 -6.16 12.11
N LYS A 59 12.98 -7.17 11.51
CA LYS A 59 12.81 -7.50 10.10
C LYS A 59 11.80 -8.65 9.98
N PRO A 60 10.66 -8.44 9.30
CA PRO A 60 9.62 -9.46 9.15
C PRO A 60 9.99 -10.53 8.10
N GLU A 61 11.29 -10.76 7.88
CA GLU A 61 11.85 -11.68 6.88
C GLU A 61 12.06 -13.07 7.47
#